data_AF-A0A2E2ZCS1-F1
#
_entry.id   AF-A0A2E2ZCS1-F1
#
_cell.length_a   1.000
_cell.length_b   1.000
_cell.length_c   1.000
_cell.angle_alpha   90.00
_cell.angle_beta   90.00
_cell.angle_gamma   90.00
#
_symmetry.space_group_name_H-M   'P 1'
#
loop_
_entity.id
_entity.type
_entity.pdbx_description
1 polymer ?
#
loop_
_entity_poly.entity_id
_entity_poly.type
_entity_poly.pdbx_seq_one_letter_code
_entity_poly.pdbx_strand_id
1 'polypeptide(L)'
;MNIENQITTLVENIKEDYLRWTSRNYTKELSEINENMIAEFNEKISWNEGSKYIKIITNGSVWGFVVAVNNDKKFKYGDILKAAGWNAPARNAARGNVFEDYDIQWTGPNYLR
;
A
#
# COMPACT_ATOMS: atom_id res chain seq x y z
N MET A 1 10.34 14.56 8.74
CA MET A 1 10.36 13.16 8.25
C MET A 1 9.92 13.20 6.80
N ASN A 2 10.69 12.64 5.86
CA ASN A 2 10.38 12.69 4.44
C ASN A 2 9.29 11.65 4.09
N ILE A 3 8.32 12.01 3.24
CA ILE A 3 7.25 11.09 2.80
C ILE A 3 7.81 9.88 2.06
N GLU A 4 8.91 10.01 1.32
CA GLU A 4 9.56 8.89 0.62
C GLU A 4 9.92 7.75 1.59
N ASN A 5 10.41 8.09 2.79
CA ASN A 5 10.72 7.08 3.81
C ASN A 5 9.44 6.38 4.28
N GLN A 6 8.34 7.13 4.43
CA GLN A 6 7.05 6.55 4.83
C GLN A 6 6.44 5.68 3.74
N ILE A 7 6.61 6.05 2.46
CA ILE A 7 6.19 5.20 1.33
C ILE A 7 7.01 3.92 1.29
N THR A 8 8.31 4.00 1.58
CA THR A 8 9.18 2.83 1.67
C THR A 8 8.72 1.89 2.79
N THR A 9 8.46 2.43 3.98
CA THR A 9 7.89 1.66 5.10
C THR A 9 6.54 1.05 4.76
N LEU A 10 5.65 1.79 4.09
CA LEU A 10 4.36 1.28 3.63
C LEU A 10 4.53 0.09 2.66
N VAL A 11 5.45 0.20 1.70
CA VAL A 11 5.76 -0.87 0.74
C VAL A 11 6.29 -2.11 1.46
N GLU A 12 7.20 -1.96 2.41
CA GLU A 12 7.70 -3.09 3.20
C GLU A 12 6.59 -3.74 4.04
N ASN A 13 5.70 -2.94 4.64
CA ASN A 13 4.56 -3.49 5.38
C ASN A 13 3.59 -4.27 4.47
N ILE A 14 3.39 -3.83 3.22
CA ILE A 14 2.60 -4.57 2.22
C ILE A 14 3.25 -5.91 1.86
N LYS A 15 4.58 -5.92 1.68
CA LYS A 15 5.34 -7.17 1.42
C LYS A 15 5.26 -8.13 2.59
N GLU A 16 5.41 -7.61 3.80
CA GLU A 16 5.34 -8.42 5.03
C GLU A 16 3.95 -9.05 5.20
N ASP A 17 2.88 -8.30 4.94
CA ASP A 17 1.52 -8.86 4.99
C ASP A 17 1.30 -9.96 3.94
N TYR A 18 1.86 -9.82 2.74
CA TYR A 18 1.81 -10.88 1.72
C TYR A 18 2.59 -12.13 2.13
N LEU A 19 3.79 -11.97 2.69
CA LEU A 19 4.60 -13.06 3.24
C LEU A 19 3.84 -13.78 4.36
N ARG A 20 3.26 -13.02 5.29
CA ARG A 20 2.47 -13.53 6.40
C ARG A 20 1.25 -14.30 5.92
N TRP A 21 0.55 -13.79 4.91
CA TRP A 21 -0.59 -14.48 4.30
C TRP A 21 -0.16 -15.80 3.64
N THR A 22 0.91 -15.77 2.85
CA THR A 22 1.43 -16.94 2.11
C THR A 22 1.91 -18.06 3.05
N SER A 23 2.57 -17.69 4.15
CA SER A 23 3.12 -18.59 5.16
C SER A 23 2.09 -19.07 6.21
N ARG A 24 0.82 -18.68 6.07
CA ARG A 24 -0.24 -18.90 7.09
C ARG A 24 0.20 -18.41 8.47
N ASN A 25 0.64 -17.15 8.55
CA ASN A 25 1.17 -16.55 9.76
C ASN A 25 2.41 -17.30 10.29
N TYR A 26 3.36 -17.59 9.38
CA TYR A 26 4.63 -18.28 9.64
C TYR A 26 4.51 -19.71 10.22
N THR A 27 3.33 -20.32 10.17
CA THR A 27 3.14 -21.70 10.65
C THR A 27 3.33 -22.75 9.57
N LYS A 28 3.45 -22.34 8.31
CA LYS A 28 3.60 -23.23 7.16
C LYS A 28 5.01 -23.10 6.58
N GLU A 29 5.65 -24.24 6.36
CA GLU A 29 6.87 -24.31 5.53
C GLU A 29 6.53 -23.90 4.08
N LEU A 30 7.37 -23.03 3.51
CA LEU A 30 7.17 -22.51 2.16
C LEU A 30 7.68 -23.55 1.15
N SER A 31 6.87 -23.84 0.14
CA SER A 31 7.38 -24.55 -1.03
C SER A 31 8.13 -23.59 -1.95
N GLU A 32 8.93 -24.14 -2.87
CA GLU A 32 9.58 -23.36 -3.94
C GLU A 32 8.59 -22.47 -4.72
N ILE A 33 7.36 -22.95 -4.95
CA ILE A 33 6.29 -22.15 -5.57
C ILE A 33 5.94 -20.93 -4.70
N ASN A 34 5.85 -21.11 -3.38
CA ASN A 34 5.55 -20.00 -2.48
C ASN A 34 6.69 -18.98 -2.45
N GLU A 35 7.95 -19.42 -2.43
CA GLU A 35 9.12 -18.54 -2.49
C GLU A 35 9.16 -17.75 -3.79
N ASN A 36 8.93 -18.39 -4.92
CA ASN A 36 8.86 -17.74 -6.23
C ASN A 36 7.74 -16.69 -6.30
N MET A 37 6.55 -17.00 -5.75
CA MET A 37 5.44 -16.04 -5.68
C MET A 37 5.75 -14.83 -4.80
N ILE A 38 6.48 -15.01 -3.69
CA ILE A 38 6.92 -13.92 -2.80
C ILE A 38 7.97 -13.06 -3.50
N ALA A 39 8.95 -13.68 -4.16
CA ALA A 39 9.97 -12.96 -4.93
C ALA A 39 9.34 -12.11 -6.04
N GLU A 40 8.42 -12.70 -6.82
CA GLU A 40 7.71 -11.99 -7.90
C GLU A 40 6.86 -10.84 -7.37
N PHE A 41 6.16 -11.03 -6.25
CA PHE A 41 5.38 -9.95 -5.61
C PHE A 41 6.29 -8.79 -5.19
N ASN A 42 7.42 -9.11 -4.57
CA ASN A 42 8.40 -8.13 -4.09
C ASN A 42 9.10 -7.37 -5.23
N GLU A 43 9.30 -8.01 -6.39
CA GLU A 43 9.87 -7.37 -7.57
C GLU A 43 8.87 -6.44 -8.26
N LYS A 44 7.58 -6.82 -8.28
CA LYS A 44 6.52 -6.10 -9.01
C LYS A 44 5.87 -4.97 -8.22
N ILE A 45 6.14 -4.85 -6.92
CA ILE A 45 5.64 -3.73 -6.14
C ILE A 45 6.45 -2.47 -6.46
N SER A 46 5.75 -1.40 -6.79
CA SER A 46 6.36 -0.12 -7.16
C SER A 46 5.47 1.04 -6.73
N TRP A 47 6.02 2.25 -6.76
CA TRP A 47 5.27 3.47 -6.51
C TRP A 47 5.67 4.56 -7.48
N ASN A 48 4.72 5.45 -7.79
CA ASN A 48 4.93 6.57 -8.70
C ASN A 48 4.40 7.84 -8.05
N GLU A 49 5.22 8.89 -8.03
CA GLU A 49 4.80 10.21 -7.56
C GLU A 49 4.04 10.96 -8.64
N GLY A 50 2.88 11.49 -8.27
CA GLY A 50 2.11 12.45 -9.06
C GLY A 50 1.91 13.75 -8.30
N SER A 51 1.30 14.75 -8.94
CA SER A 51 1.18 16.10 -8.39
C SER A 51 0.42 16.21 -7.06
N LYS A 52 -0.51 15.29 -6.78
CA LYS A 52 -1.31 15.28 -5.54
C LYS A 52 -1.18 13.99 -4.74
N TYR A 53 -0.79 12.91 -5.38
CA TYR A 53 -0.78 11.60 -4.77
C TYR A 53 0.44 10.81 -5.21
N ILE A 54 0.96 10.02 -4.28
CA ILE A 54 1.86 8.91 -4.58
C ILE A 54 1.00 7.67 -4.78
N LYS A 55 1.11 7.03 -5.94
CA LYS A 55 0.36 5.83 -6.31
C LYS A 55 1.20 4.59 -6.00
N ILE A 56 0.64 3.63 -5.27
CA ILE A 56 1.26 2.33 -5.00
C ILE A 56 0.67 1.27 -5.93
N ILE A 57 1.52 0.50 -6.58
CA ILE A 57 1.15 -0.53 -7.57
C ILE A 57 1.68 -1.88 -7.08
N THR A 58 0.82 -2.89 -7.09
CA THR A 58 1.11 -4.27 -6.69
C THR A 58 0.60 -5.23 -7.76
N ASN A 59 1.44 -6.13 -8.25
CA ASN A 59 1.07 -7.17 -9.22
C ASN A 59 0.21 -6.65 -10.41
N GLY A 60 0.64 -5.53 -11.00
CA GLY A 60 -0.07 -4.92 -12.15
C GLY A 60 -1.38 -4.21 -11.83
N SER A 61 -1.75 -4.07 -10.55
CA SER A 61 -2.95 -3.37 -10.09
C SER A 61 -2.60 -2.23 -9.13
N VAL A 62 -3.47 -1.22 -9.00
CA VAL A 62 -3.26 -0.17 -8.00
C VAL A 62 -3.67 -0.68 -6.63
N TRP A 63 -2.71 -0.70 -5.69
CA TRP A 63 -2.98 -0.97 -4.29
C TRP A 63 -3.77 0.20 -3.69
N GLY A 64 -3.22 1.41 -3.77
CA GLY A 64 -3.83 2.61 -3.21
C GLY A 64 -3.05 3.89 -3.53
N PHE A 65 -3.47 4.99 -2.92
CA PHE A 65 -2.85 6.30 -3.09
C PHE A 65 -2.51 6.91 -1.74
N VAL A 66 -1.43 7.66 -1.64
CA VAL A 66 -1.05 8.45 -0.46
C VAL A 66 -1.08 9.93 -0.84
N VAL A 67 -1.75 10.76 -0.03
CA VAL A 67 -1.84 12.20 -0.27
C VAL A 67 -0.48 12.87 -0.08
N ALA A 68 0.02 13.53 -1.12
CA ALA A 68 1.36 14.12 -1.17
C ALA A 68 1.37 15.65 -1.08
N VAL A 69 0.23 16.26 -0.75
CA VAL A 69 0.07 17.72 -0.63
C VAL A 69 -0.53 18.11 0.71
N ASN A 70 -0.22 19.31 1.18
CA ASN A 70 -0.73 19.86 2.45
C ASN A 70 -2.01 20.68 2.30
N ASN A 71 -2.44 20.96 1.06
CA ASN A 71 -3.57 21.84 0.75
C ASN A 71 -4.78 21.08 0.17
N ASP A 72 -4.87 19.77 0.41
CA ASP A 72 -6.06 19.02 0.05
C ASP A 72 -7.25 19.48 0.92
N LYS A 73 -8.42 19.68 0.30
CA LYS A 73 -9.61 20.22 0.99
C LYS A 73 -10.24 19.24 1.98
N LYS A 74 -9.95 17.94 1.88
CA LYS A 74 -10.62 16.87 2.63
C LYS A 74 -9.65 15.97 3.39
N PHE A 75 -8.45 15.78 2.86
CA PHE A 75 -7.49 14.81 3.38
C PHE A 75 -6.23 15.50 3.90
N LYS A 76 -5.59 14.87 4.87
CA LYS A 76 -4.29 15.32 5.38
C LYS A 76 -3.16 14.79 4.50
N TYR A 77 -2.02 15.47 4.56
CA TYR A 77 -0.77 14.93 4.03
C TYR A 77 -0.47 13.57 4.65
N GLY A 78 -0.13 12.59 3.82
CA GLY A 78 0.10 11.20 4.23
C GLY A 78 -1.14 10.31 4.34
N ASP A 79 -2.35 10.83 4.12
CA ASP A 79 -3.57 9.99 4.17
C ASP A 79 -3.53 8.91 3.08
N ILE A 80 -3.83 7.67 3.49
CA ILE A 80 -3.97 6.52 2.60
C ILE A 80 -5.40 6.48 2.06
N LEU A 81 -5.55 6.39 0.75
CA LEU A 81 -6.84 6.34 0.04
C LEU A 81 -6.95 5.07 -0.80
N LYS A 82 -8.14 4.46 -0.79
CA LYS A 82 -8.45 3.32 -1.65
C LYS A 82 -8.46 3.75 -3.12
N ALA A 83 -8.01 2.90 -4.03
CA ALA A 83 -8.16 3.15 -5.47
C ALA A 83 -9.64 3.15 -5.90
N ALA A 84 -10.05 4.13 -6.71
CA ALA A 84 -11.30 4.09 -7.48
C ALA A 84 -11.07 3.71 -8.95
N GLY A 85 -9.82 3.80 -9.40
CA GLY A 85 -9.34 3.38 -10.71
C GLY A 85 -7.82 3.58 -10.80
N TRP A 86 -7.27 3.38 -11.99
CA TRP A 86 -5.81 3.45 -12.21
C TRP A 86 -5.19 4.83 -11.89
N ASN A 87 -5.96 5.89 -12.10
CA ASN A 87 -5.48 7.28 -12.05
C ASN A 87 -5.95 8.07 -10.83
N ALA A 88 -6.93 7.56 -10.06
CA ALA A 88 -7.53 8.33 -8.99
C ALA A 88 -8.01 7.48 -7.80
N PRO A 89 -7.89 8.02 -6.57
CA PRO A 89 -8.47 7.39 -5.38
C PRO A 89 -9.97 7.64 -5.24
N ALA A 90 -10.63 6.76 -4.49
CA ALA A 90 -11.92 7.01 -3.90
C ALA A 90 -11.78 8.09 -2.81
N ARG A 91 -12.46 9.22 -2.98
CA ARG A 91 -12.40 10.35 -2.05
C ARG A 91 -13.50 10.32 -0.98
N ASN A 92 -13.97 9.15 -0.60
CA ASN A 92 -15.04 8.98 0.39
C ASN A 92 -14.52 9.11 1.83
N ALA A 93 -13.40 8.48 2.19
CA ALA A 93 -12.70 8.68 3.47
C ALA A 93 -11.21 8.32 3.36
N ALA A 94 -10.42 8.60 4.39
CA ALA A 94 -9.07 8.06 4.56
C ALA A 94 -9.10 6.61 5.07
N ARG A 95 -7.99 5.86 4.95
CA ARG A 95 -7.81 4.47 5.41
C ARG A 95 -6.64 4.34 6.39
N GLY A 96 -6.33 5.43 7.07
CA GLY A 96 -5.14 5.61 7.89
C GLY A 96 -4.22 6.67 7.28
N ASN A 97 -3.13 6.95 7.97
CA ASN A 97 -2.15 7.95 7.56
C ASN A 97 -0.74 7.41 7.79
N VAL A 98 0.16 7.55 6.80
CA VAL A 98 1.51 6.96 6.88
C VAL A 98 2.41 7.57 7.97
N PHE A 99 2.01 8.70 8.58
CA PHE A 99 2.69 9.31 9.73
C PHE A 99 1.95 9.07 11.06
N GLU A 100 0.77 8.45 11.02
CA GLU A 100 -0.04 8.10 12.18
C GLU A 100 -0.29 6.57 12.15
N ASP A 101 -1.47 6.12 12.60
CA ASP A 101 -1.85 4.70 12.57
C ASP A 101 -2.55 4.33 11.24
N TYR A 102 -2.30 3.10 10.79
CA TYR A 102 -2.99 2.47 9.67
C TYR A 102 -2.97 0.95 9.79
N ASP A 103 -3.96 0.31 9.18
CA ASP A 103 -4.02 -1.14 9.04
C ASP A 103 -3.59 -1.53 7.61
N ILE A 104 -2.91 -2.68 7.48
CA ILE A 104 -2.44 -3.19 6.18
C ILE A 104 -3.18 -4.45 5.77
N GLN A 105 -3.48 -4.50 4.48
CA GLN A 105 -3.78 -5.72 3.73
C GLN A 105 -3.02 -5.65 2.40
N TRP A 106 -2.36 -6.73 2.01
CA TRP A 106 -1.63 -6.80 0.75
C TRP A 106 -2.55 -6.62 -0.47
N THR A 107 -3.84 -6.91 -0.30
CA THR A 107 -4.88 -6.75 -1.33
C THR A 107 -5.35 -5.31 -1.55
N GLY A 108 -4.88 -4.34 -0.75
CA GLY A 108 -5.26 -2.93 -0.85
C GLY A 108 -5.64 -2.30 0.49
N PRO A 109 -5.82 -0.97 0.56
CA PRO A 109 -6.37 -0.30 1.72
C PRO A 109 -7.74 -0.86 2.09
N ASN A 110 -7.96 -1.00 3.39
CA ASN A 110 -9.21 -1.50 3.96
C ASN A 110 -10.45 -0.79 3.40
N TYR A 111 -11.58 -1.48 3.40
CA TYR A 111 -12.86 -0.81 3.14
C TYR A 111 -13.26 0.07 4.33
N LEU A 112 -14.26 0.93 4.15
CA LEU A 112 -14.81 1.72 5.26
C LEU A 112 -15.30 0.75 6.35
N ARG A 113 -14.84 0.95 7.59
CA ARG A 113 -15.45 0.35 8.79
C ARG A 113 -16.66 1.17 9.20
#